data_AF-A0A7S1CNT1-F1
#
_entry.id   AF-A0A7S1CNT1-F1
#
_cell.length_a   1.000
_cell.length_b   1.000
_cell.length_c   1.000
_cell.angle_alpha   90.00
_cell.angle_beta   90.00
_cell.angle_gamma   90.00
#
_symmetry.space_group_name_H-M   'P 1'
#
loop_
_entity.id
_entity.type
_entity.pdbx_description
1 polymer ?
#
loop_
_entity_poly.entity_id
_entity_poly.type
_entity_poly.pdbx_seq_one_letter_code
_entity_poly.pdbx_strand_id
1 'polypeptide(L)'
;KISPGVMLLVYNRAASGSHIPLKLVAIESGRVLKAFSHILLRKKKIEFIELFNEKLLVKQEDADLQIVDVRDGSIRRVPQSRFVTPSAFIFLYENQLFLTFRGHEATVWDFKGNVVTRFDDHALWHRDCNTN
;
A
#
# COMPACT_ATOMS: atom_id res chain seq x y z
N LYS A 1 -7.20 -6.98 3.83
CA LYS A 1 -6.22 -6.09 4.51
C LYS A 1 -6.96 -5.30 5.58
N ILE A 2 -6.32 -4.96 6.71
CA ILE A 2 -7.01 -4.42 7.90
C ILE A 2 -6.38 -3.08 8.29
N SER A 3 -7.23 -2.09 8.54
CA SER A 3 -6.92 -0.83 9.23
C SER A 3 -7.89 -0.67 10.42
N PRO A 4 -7.63 0.21 11.40
CA PRO A 4 -8.54 0.43 12.51
C PRO A 4 -10.00 0.64 12.03
N GLY A 5 -10.91 -0.22 12.49
CA GLY A 5 -12.34 -0.18 12.16
C GLY A 5 -12.75 -0.66 10.75
N VAL A 6 -11.81 -0.87 9.82
CA VAL A 6 -12.11 -1.16 8.41
C VAL A 6 -11.29 -2.32 7.85
N MET A 7 -11.96 -3.22 7.15
CA MET A 7 -11.35 -4.29 6.36
C MET A 7 -11.52 -4.02 4.87
N LEU A 8 -10.42 -4.04 4.14
CA LEU A 8 -10.41 -4.06 2.68
C LEU A 8 -10.48 -5.51 2.19
N LEU A 9 -11.55 -5.81 1.46
CA LEU A 9 -11.71 -7.01 0.66
C LEU A 9 -11.16 -6.75 -0.75
N VAL A 10 -10.22 -7.59 -1.17
CA VAL A 10 -9.59 -7.56 -2.49
C VAL A 10 -10.09 -8.77 -3.27
N TYR A 11 -10.82 -8.54 -4.36
CA TYR A 11 -11.36 -9.62 -5.18
C TYR A 11 -10.41 -10.00 -6.30
N ASN A 12 -10.72 -11.09 -7.00
CA ASN A 12 -10.00 -11.47 -8.20
C ASN A 12 -10.05 -10.36 -9.24
N ARG A 13 -8.93 -10.20 -9.96
CA ARG A 13 -8.82 -9.30 -11.11
C ARG A 13 -9.94 -9.64 -12.10
N ALA A 14 -10.55 -8.60 -12.66
CA ALA A 14 -11.58 -8.79 -13.69
C ALA A 14 -11.01 -9.61 -14.86
N ALA A 15 -11.84 -10.41 -15.53
CA ALA A 15 -11.42 -11.29 -16.63
C ALA A 15 -10.69 -10.53 -17.75
N SER A 16 -11.04 -9.25 -17.97
CA SER A 16 -10.36 -8.36 -18.93
C SER A 16 -8.94 -7.93 -18.50
N GLY A 17 -8.52 -8.22 -17.26
CA GLY A 17 -7.28 -7.76 -16.66
C GLY A 17 -7.22 -6.24 -16.41
N SER A 18 -8.30 -5.50 -16.67
CA SER A 18 -8.30 -4.03 -16.68
C SER A 18 -8.46 -3.38 -15.31
N HIS A 19 -9.00 -4.10 -14.34
CA HIS A 19 -9.26 -3.57 -13.01
C HIS A 19 -9.36 -4.68 -11.97
N ILE A 20 -9.33 -4.27 -10.71
CA ILE A 20 -9.57 -5.13 -9.55
C ILE A 20 -10.74 -4.56 -8.73
N PRO A 21 -11.80 -5.33 -8.47
CA PRO A 21 -12.87 -4.92 -7.58
C PRO A 21 -12.41 -4.93 -6.13
N LEU A 22 -12.84 -3.93 -5.37
CA LEU A 22 -12.48 -3.70 -3.98
C LEU A 22 -13.73 -3.34 -3.16
N LYS A 23 -13.76 -3.79 -1.90
CA LYS A 23 -14.78 -3.34 -0.93
C LYS A 23 -14.16 -2.97 0.40
N LEU A 24 -14.58 -1.85 0.94
CA LEU A 24 -14.34 -1.46 2.33
C LEU A 24 -15.53 -1.92 3.17
N VAL A 25 -15.23 -2.63 4.24
CA VAL A 25 -16.21 -3.22 5.14
C VAL A 25 -15.91 -2.79 6.57
N ALA A 26 -16.91 -2.34 7.31
CA ALA A 26 -16.77 -2.08 8.73
C ALA A 26 -16.56 -3.40 9.47
N ILE A 27 -15.48 -3.51 10.23
CA ILE A 27 -15.09 -4.78 10.87
C ILE A 27 -16.15 -5.25 11.88
N GLU A 28 -16.67 -4.32 12.68
CA GLU A 28 -17.57 -4.64 13.80
C GLU A 28 -18.96 -5.09 13.34
N SER A 29 -19.43 -4.61 12.19
CA SER A 29 -20.79 -4.85 11.72
C SER A 29 -20.89 -5.66 10.43
N GLY A 30 -19.77 -5.85 9.72
CA GLY A 30 -19.75 -6.45 8.38
C GLY A 30 -20.42 -5.59 7.29
N ARG A 31 -20.86 -4.37 7.62
CA ARG A 31 -21.51 -3.46 6.67
C ARG A 31 -20.52 -2.99 5.60
N VAL A 32 -20.92 -3.06 4.34
CA VAL A 32 -20.16 -2.46 3.23
C VAL A 32 -20.20 -0.94 3.36
N LEU A 33 -19.04 -0.33 3.56
CA LEU A 33 -18.86 1.13 3.62
C LEU A 33 -18.74 1.73 2.21
N LYS A 34 -17.98 1.06 1.33
CA LYS A 34 -17.77 1.49 -0.05
C LYS A 34 -17.40 0.30 -0.94
N ALA A 35 -17.89 0.28 -2.17
CA ALA A 35 -17.47 -0.64 -3.21
C ALA A 35 -16.96 0.16 -4.40
N PHE A 36 -15.82 -0.24 -4.97
CA PHE A 36 -15.20 0.45 -6.10
C PHE A 36 -14.27 -0.48 -6.87
N SER A 37 -13.88 -0.06 -8.07
CA SER A 37 -12.90 -0.77 -8.90
C SER A 37 -11.67 0.09 -9.09
N HIS A 38 -10.50 -0.49 -8.90
CA HIS A 38 -9.24 0.16 -9.20
C HIS A 38 -8.72 -0.26 -10.57
N ILE A 39 -8.44 0.70 -11.44
CA ILE A 39 -7.93 0.46 -12.79
C ILE A 39 -6.48 0.00 -12.72
N LEU A 40 -6.16 -1.04 -13.48
CA LEU A 40 -4.82 -1.64 -13.53
C LEU A 40 -4.27 -1.61 -14.94
N LEU A 41 -2.95 -1.44 -15.04
CA LEU A 41 -2.23 -1.70 -16.28
C LEU A 41 -2.35 -3.18 -16.63
N ARG A 42 -2.88 -3.46 -17.83
CA ARG A 42 -3.11 -4.83 -18.32
C ARG A 42 -1.78 -5.59 -18.39
N LYS A 43 -1.84 -6.91 -18.21
CA LYS A 43 -0.71 -7.86 -18.26
C LYS A 43 0.40 -7.65 -17.22
N LYS A 44 0.41 -6.55 -16.47
CA LYS A 44 1.36 -6.33 -15.37
C LYS A 44 0.90 -7.01 -14.09
N LYS A 45 1.83 -7.64 -13.38
CA LYS A 45 1.60 -8.24 -12.07
C LYS A 45 1.30 -7.16 -11.04
N ILE A 46 0.39 -7.46 -10.11
CA ILE A 46 0.19 -6.64 -8.91
C ILE A 46 1.25 -7.09 -7.90
N GLU A 47 2.12 -6.18 -7.49
CA GLU A 47 3.16 -6.47 -6.50
C GLU A 47 2.56 -6.38 -5.09
N PHE A 48 1.77 -5.34 -4.81
CA PHE A 48 0.98 -5.26 -3.59
C PHE A 48 -0.23 -4.33 -3.71
N ILE A 49 -1.20 -4.55 -2.82
CA ILE A 49 -2.32 -3.66 -2.53
C ILE A 49 -2.44 -3.57 -1.00
N GLU A 50 -2.31 -2.38 -0.46
CA GLU A 50 -2.41 -2.13 0.98
C GLU A 50 -3.39 -1.00 1.30
N LEU A 51 -4.01 -1.08 2.47
CA LEU A 51 -4.87 -0.02 3.00
C LEU A 51 -4.24 0.55 4.26
N PHE A 52 -4.14 1.88 4.29
CA PHE A 52 -3.80 2.65 5.47
C PHE A 52 -4.85 3.73 5.70
N ASN A 53 -5.69 3.57 6.73
CA ASN A 53 -6.84 4.44 6.97
C ASN A 53 -7.67 4.57 5.68
N GLU A 54 -7.64 5.75 5.05
CA GLU A 54 -8.37 6.08 3.83
C GLU A 54 -7.45 6.16 2.59
N LYS A 55 -6.22 5.67 2.70
CA LYS A 55 -5.23 5.65 1.61
C LYS A 55 -5.03 4.21 1.14
N LEU A 56 -5.35 3.96 -0.12
CA LEU A 56 -5.09 2.69 -0.80
C LEU A 56 -3.80 2.81 -1.60
N LEU A 57 -2.81 1.99 -1.26
CA LEU A 57 -1.55 1.92 -1.97
C LEU A 57 -1.60 0.74 -2.94
N VAL A 58 -1.38 1.00 -4.21
CA VAL A 58 -1.39 -0.02 -5.28
C VAL A 58 -0.09 0.09 -6.05
N LYS A 59 0.63 -1.03 -6.14
CA LYS A 59 1.87 -1.13 -6.91
C LYS A 59 1.79 -2.29 -7.89
N GLN A 60 2.14 -1.99 -9.13
CA GLN A 60 2.33 -2.99 -10.19
C GLN A 60 3.78 -3.00 -10.64
N GLU A 61 4.19 -4.15 -11.16
CA GLU A 61 5.52 -4.37 -11.74
C GLU A 61 5.86 -3.30 -12.79
N ASP A 62 7.05 -2.72 -12.68
CA ASP A 62 7.56 -1.65 -13.54
C ASP A 62 6.59 -0.46 -13.71
N ALA A 63 5.77 -0.17 -12.70
CA ALA A 63 4.81 0.93 -12.73
C ALA A 63 4.94 1.82 -11.49
N ASP A 64 4.47 3.05 -11.59
CA ASP A 64 4.44 3.97 -10.46
C ASP A 64 3.63 3.41 -9.29
N LEU A 65 4.03 3.75 -8.07
CA LEU A 65 3.16 3.55 -6.91
C LEU A 65 1.97 4.50 -7.03
N GLN A 66 0.77 3.98 -6.87
CA GLN A 66 -0.44 4.79 -6.78
C GLN A 66 -0.90 4.85 -5.32
N ILE A 67 -1.03 6.07 -4.80
CA ILE A 67 -1.63 6.36 -3.50
C ILE A 67 -3.00 6.98 -3.79
N VAL A 68 -4.05 6.22 -3.52
CA VAL A 68 -5.44 6.60 -3.81
C VAL A 68 -6.12 7.01 -2.52
N ASP A 69 -6.73 8.20 -2.47
CA ASP A 69 -7.65 8.56 -1.39
C ASP A 69 -8.99 7.88 -1.68
N VAL A 70 -9.40 6.95 -0.81
CA VAL A 70 -10.62 6.16 -1.03
C VAL A 70 -11.89 6.96 -0.76
N ARG A 71 -11.83 8.17 -0.19
CA ARG A 71 -13.01 9.04 0.00
C ARG A 71 -13.42 9.67 -1.31
N ASP A 72 -12.50 10.39 -1.95
CA ASP A 72 -12.76 11.18 -3.16
C ASP A 72 -12.27 10.54 -4.46
N GLY A 73 -11.46 9.48 -4.38
CA GLY A 73 -10.91 8.77 -5.53
C GLY A 73 -9.70 9.45 -6.16
N SER A 74 -9.15 10.50 -5.53
CA SER A 74 -7.95 11.18 -6.01
C SER A 74 -6.75 10.24 -6.00
N ILE A 75 -5.94 10.29 -7.05
CA ILE A 75 -4.78 9.41 -7.24
C ILE A 75 -3.52 10.26 -7.28
N ARG A 76 -2.57 9.92 -6.41
CA ARG A 76 -1.21 10.44 -6.46
C ARG A 76 -0.26 9.36 -6.91
N ARG A 77 0.67 9.70 -7.81
CA ARG A 77 1.65 8.76 -8.35
C ARG A 77 3.05 9.10 -7.83
N VAL A 78 3.78 8.06 -7.40
CA VAL A 78 5.21 8.16 -7.09
C VAL A 78 5.95 7.39 -8.18
N PRO A 79 6.83 8.05 -8.96
CA PRO A 79 7.54 7.42 -10.06
C PRO A 79 8.21 6.11 -9.67
N GLN A 80 8.17 5.10 -10.53
CA GLN A 80 8.85 3.82 -10.30
C GLN A 80 10.36 3.98 -10.05
N SER A 81 11.00 4.99 -10.65
CA SER A 81 12.40 5.34 -10.41
C SER A 81 12.68 5.82 -8.98
N ARG A 82 11.66 6.29 -8.26
CA ARG A 82 11.74 6.75 -6.87
C ARG A 82 11.24 5.71 -5.89
N PHE A 83 10.18 4.98 -6.25
CA PHE A 83 9.55 3.98 -5.40
C PHE A 83 9.66 2.59 -6.02
N VAL A 84 10.65 1.83 -5.56
CA VAL A 84 10.82 0.41 -5.88
C VAL A 84 10.12 -0.41 -4.81
N THR A 85 9.57 -1.56 -5.21
CA THR A 85 8.81 -2.43 -4.31
C THR A 85 9.68 -2.89 -3.14
N PRO A 86 9.28 -2.57 -1.89
CA PRO A 86 10.03 -2.96 -0.71
C PRO A 86 9.79 -4.41 -0.33
N SER A 87 10.65 -4.97 0.52
CA SER A 87 10.45 -6.31 1.11
C SER A 87 9.39 -6.30 2.20
N ALA A 88 9.27 -5.19 2.93
CA ALA A 88 8.28 -4.99 3.98
C ALA A 88 7.86 -3.53 4.07
N PHE A 89 6.70 -3.31 4.68
CA PHE A 89 6.17 -1.99 4.98
C PHE A 89 5.61 -1.98 6.41
N ILE A 90 5.79 -0.87 7.11
CA ILE A 90 5.21 -0.62 8.42
C ILE A 90 4.45 0.70 8.36
N PHE A 91 3.22 0.68 8.84
CA PHE A 91 2.39 1.88 8.91
C PHE A 91 2.60 2.61 10.23
N LEU A 92 2.90 3.90 10.15
CA LEU A 92 3.10 4.78 11.30
C LEU A 92 1.84 5.65 11.46
N TYR A 93 0.84 5.09 12.15
CA TYR A 93 -0.53 5.63 12.22
C TYR A 93 -0.60 7.06 12.74
N GLU A 94 0.07 7.33 13.86
CA GLU A 94 0.02 8.63 14.54
C GLU A 94 0.51 9.77 13.64
N ASN A 95 1.56 9.52 12.86
CA ASN A 95 2.22 10.53 12.04
C ASN A 95 1.72 10.55 10.59
N GLN A 96 0.81 9.65 10.21
CA GLN A 96 0.40 9.45 8.82
C GLN A 96 1.61 9.25 7.89
N LEU A 97 2.54 8.40 8.30
CA LEU A 97 3.70 8.01 7.50
C LEU A 97 3.69 6.50 7.28
N PHE A 98 4.54 6.05 6.37
CA PHE A 98 4.83 4.63 6.25
C PHE A 98 6.33 4.42 6.04
N LEU A 99 6.84 3.38 6.67
CA LEU A 99 8.22 2.94 6.58
C LEU A 99 8.30 1.80 5.57
N THR A 100 9.29 1.83 4.69
CA THR A 100 9.56 0.75 3.73
C THR A 100 10.95 0.21 3.93
N PHE A 101 11.10 -1.09 3.78
CA PHE A 101 12.37 -1.79 3.94
C PHE A 101 12.86 -2.30 2.59
N ARG A 102 14.13 -2.06 2.28
CA ARG A 102 14.76 -2.63 1.09
C ARG A 102 16.24 -2.88 1.36
N GLY A 103 16.63 -4.16 1.41
CA GLY A 103 17.98 -4.52 1.83
C GLY A 103 18.27 -3.99 3.23
N HIS A 104 19.30 -3.16 3.35
CA HIS A 104 19.70 -2.49 4.59
C HIS A 104 19.31 -1.00 4.63
N GLU A 105 18.38 -0.56 3.77
CA GLU A 105 17.82 0.80 3.80
C GLU A 105 16.36 0.80 4.28
N ALA A 106 16.06 1.62 5.28
CA ALA A 106 14.72 1.88 5.78
C ALA A 106 14.36 3.32 5.43
N THR A 107 13.33 3.49 4.61
CA THR A 107 12.90 4.81 4.12
C THR A 107 11.52 5.15 4.66
N VAL A 108 11.38 6.35 5.23
CA VAL A 108 10.11 6.89 5.72
C VAL A 108 9.49 7.77 4.63
N TRP A 109 8.21 7.56 4.37
CA TRP A 109 7.45 8.25 3.33
C TRP A 109 6.21 8.92 3.90
N ASP A 110 5.86 10.07 3.34
CA ASP A 110 4.53 10.65 3.50
C ASP A 110 3.56 10.12 2.43
N PHE A 111 2.25 10.29 2.64
CA PHE A 111 1.24 9.94 1.62
C PHE A 111 1.16 10.95 0.46
N LYS A 112 2.02 11.96 0.44
CA LYS A 112 2.28 12.81 -0.74
C LYS A 112 3.39 12.22 -1.63
N GLY A 113 3.98 11.08 -1.25
CA GLY A 113 5.03 10.41 -2.03
C GLY A 113 6.42 11.02 -1.86
N ASN A 114 6.63 11.80 -0.82
CA ASN A 114 7.93 12.36 -0.48
C ASN A 114 8.63 11.46 0.51
N VAL A 115 9.95 11.38 0.37
CA VAL A 115 10.80 10.80 1.40
C VAL A 115 10.92 11.82 2.52
N VAL A 116 10.58 11.42 3.75
CA VAL A 116 10.73 12.24 4.95
C VAL A 116 12.14 12.06 5.53
N THR A 117 12.60 10.82 5.64
CA THR A 117 13.95 10.48 6.10
C THR A 117 14.37 9.09 5.63
N ARG A 118 15.67 8.79 5.74
CA ARG A 118 16.28 7.50 5.42
C ARG A 118 17.21 7.06 6.54
N PHE A 119 17.27 5.76 6.75
CA PHE A 119 18.19 5.11 7.67
C PHE A 119 18.95 4.04 6.90
N ASP A 120 20.25 4.30 6.70
CA ASP A 120 21.18 3.36 6.07
C ASP A 120 21.77 2.41 7.10
N ASP A 121 22.21 1.23 6.64
CA ASP A 121 22.91 0.20 7.42
C ASP A 121 22.19 -0.21 8.72
N HIS A 122 20.86 -0.19 8.68
CA HIS A 122 20.07 -0.56 9.84
C HIS A 122 20.01 -2.09 9.95
N ALA A 123 20.52 -2.64 11.05
CA ALA A 123 20.23 -4.00 11.47
C ALA A 123 18.95 -3.99 12.34
N LEU A 124 17.78 -3.79 11.71
CA LEU A 124 16.50 -3.95 12.42
C LEU A 124 16.16 -5.43 12.71
N TRP A 125 17.03 -6.35 12.25
CA TRP A 125 16.95 -7.78 12.47
C TRP A 125 18.15 -8.25 13.30
N HIS A 126 17.85 -8.94 14.40
CA HIS A 126 18.85 -9.69 15.17
C HIS A 126 18.76 -11.17 14.78
N ARG A 127 19.90 -11.87 14.69
CA ARG A 127 19.97 -13.27 14.21
C ARG A 127 19.12 -14.23 15.05
N ASP A 128 18.85 -13.86 16.29
CA ASP A 128 18.06 -14.62 17.26
C ASP A 128 16.62 -14.09 17.43
N CYS A 129 16.14 -13.23 16.53
CA CYS A 129 14.82 -12.62 16.65
C CYS A 129 14.09 -12.59 15.30
N ASN A 130 13.00 -13.35 15.22
CA ASN A 130 12.08 -13.31 14.07
C ASN A 130 10.95 -12.33 14.39
N THR A 131 11.01 -11.12 13.85
CA THR A 131 9.84 -10.22 13.82
C THR A 131 9.12 -10.40 12.48
N ASN A 132 8.23 -11.38 12.42
CA ASN A 132 7.19 -11.48 11.38
C ASN A 132 6.03 -10.54 11.68
#